data_AF-A0A2R3JS81-F1
#
_entry.id   AF-A0A2R3JS81-F1
#
_cell.length_a   1.000
_cell.length_b   1.000
_cell.length_c   1.000
_cell.angle_alpha   90.00
_cell.angle_beta   90.00
_cell.angle_gamma   90.00
#
_symmetry.space_group_name_H-M   'P 1'
#
loop_
_entity.id
_entity.type
_entity.pdbx_description
1 polymer ?
#
loop_
_entity_poly.entity_id
_entity_poly.type
_entity_poly.pdbx_seq_one_letter_code
_entity_poly.pdbx_strand_id
1 'polypeptide(L)'
;MAVQSGIDSDHYWELNFNELMVQIIANNRNHMLDMRTRALMDHKQSEMMAFALNDPSKMPKLEEAYPFLKDSSPTPKPVEQVQEWQQDQLEFITQANKIKAARQAKNT
;
A
#
# COMPACT_ATOMS: atom_id res chain seq x y z
N MET A 1 20.17 -9.65 -31.90
CA MET A 1 19.19 -8.54 -31.96
C MET A 1 17.76 -9.04 -31.77
N ALA A 2 17.24 -9.98 -32.57
CA ALA A 2 15.86 -10.49 -32.43
C ALA A 2 15.56 -11.25 -31.11
N VAL A 3 16.46 -12.15 -30.69
CA VAL A 3 16.31 -12.88 -29.41
C VAL A 3 16.32 -11.93 -28.20
N GLN A 4 17.13 -10.87 -28.25
CA GLN A 4 17.18 -9.86 -27.18
C GLN A 4 15.87 -9.07 -27.06
N SER A 5 15.16 -8.89 -28.16
CA SER A 5 13.83 -8.27 -28.17
C SER A 5 12.69 -9.24 -27.83
N GLY A 6 12.99 -10.47 -27.43
CA GLY A 6 11.98 -11.47 -27.04
C GLY A 6 11.29 -12.16 -28.21
N ILE A 7 11.95 -12.28 -29.37
CA ILE A 7 11.48 -13.05 -30.52
C ILE A 7 12.26 -14.38 -30.55
N ASP A 8 11.54 -15.50 -30.62
CA ASP A 8 12.16 -16.82 -30.70
C ASP A 8 13.00 -16.99 -31.97
N SER A 9 14.13 -17.67 -31.84
CA SER A 9 15.09 -17.82 -32.95
C SER A 9 14.51 -18.58 -34.14
N ASP A 10 13.59 -19.52 -33.89
CA ASP A 10 12.95 -20.31 -34.94
C ASP A 10 11.92 -19.47 -35.69
N HIS A 11 11.16 -18.65 -34.96
CA HIS A 11 10.15 -17.77 -35.53
C HIS A 11 10.75 -16.58 -36.29
N TYR A 12 11.98 -16.18 -35.97
CA TYR A 12 12.71 -15.12 -36.68
C TYR A 12 12.84 -15.37 -38.18
N TRP A 13 13.08 -16.62 -38.58
CA TRP A 13 13.28 -16.98 -39.98
C TRP A 13 11.99 -17.05 -40.79
N GLU A 14 10.84 -17.12 -40.12
CA GLU A 14 9.52 -17.21 -40.74
C GLU A 14 8.91 -15.82 -41.02
N LEU A 15 9.39 -14.79 -40.32
CA LEU A 15 8.81 -13.45 -40.33
C LEU A 15 9.46 -12.53 -41.36
N ASN A 16 8.64 -11.66 -41.94
CA ASN A 16 9.15 -10.59 -42.79
C ASN A 16 9.72 -9.44 -41.94
N PHE A 17 10.60 -8.61 -42.52
CA PHE A 17 11.24 -7.48 -41.84
C PHE A 17 10.23 -6.53 -41.18
N ASN A 18 9.11 -6.25 -41.85
CA ASN A 18 8.06 -5.39 -41.30
C ASN A 18 7.42 -5.99 -40.04
N GLU A 19 7.15 -7.30 -40.06
CA GLU A 19 6.56 -8.01 -38.92
C GLU A 19 7.52 -8.05 -37.74
N LEU A 20 8.81 -8.30 -38.00
CA LEU A 20 9.88 -8.22 -37.00
C LEU A 20 9.93 -6.83 -36.35
N MET A 21 9.85 -5.76 -37.14
CA MET A 21 9.85 -4.39 -36.60
C MET A 21 8.63 -4.11 -35.72
N VAL A 22 7.44 -4.52 -36.15
CA VAL A 22 6.21 -4.36 -35.36
C VAL A 22 6.32 -5.12 -34.04
N GLN A 23 6.83 -6.36 -34.06
CA GLN A 23 7.03 -7.16 -32.84
C GLN A 23 8.06 -6.52 -31.90
N ILE A 24 9.19 -6.04 -32.43
CA ILE A 24 10.23 -5.36 -31.63
C ILE A 24 9.66 -4.11 -30.96
N ILE A 25 8.89 -3.30 -31.69
CA ILE A 25 8.26 -2.08 -31.14
C ILE A 25 7.23 -2.45 -30.06
N ALA A 26 6.40 -3.46 -30.32
CA ALA A 26 5.40 -3.93 -29.36
C ALA A 26 6.04 -4.44 -28.06
N ASN A 27 7.08 -5.27 -28.17
CA ASN A 27 7.79 -5.84 -27.03
C ASN A 27 8.47 -4.75 -26.19
N ASN A 28 9.16 -3.81 -26.84
CA ASN A 28 9.76 -2.67 -26.13
C ASN A 28 8.71 -1.81 -25.42
N ARG A 29 7.58 -1.56 -26.07
CA ARG A 29 6.48 -0.80 -25.45
C ARG A 29 5.90 -1.53 -24.24
N ASN A 30 5.67 -2.84 -24.35
CA ASN A 30 5.17 -3.66 -23.25
C ASN A 30 6.16 -3.67 -22.09
N HIS A 31 7.46 -3.81 -22.36
CA HIS A 31 8.49 -3.78 -21.34
C HIS A 31 8.54 -2.43 -20.62
N MET A 32 8.47 -1.31 -21.34
CA MET A 32 8.39 0.03 -20.73
C MET A 32 7.12 0.21 -19.89
N LEU A 33 5.98 -0.29 -20.34
CA LEU A 33 4.72 -0.22 -19.58
C LEU A 33 4.77 -1.05 -18.30
N ASP A 34 5.35 -2.24 -18.36
CA ASP A 34 5.56 -3.09 -17.18
C ASP A 34 6.48 -2.41 -16.17
N MET A 35 7.63 -1.87 -16.62
CA MET A 35 8.54 -1.12 -15.74
C MET A 35 7.88 0.08 -15.08
N ARG A 36 7.06 0.84 -15.83
CA ARG A 36 6.28 1.97 -15.26
C ARG A 36 5.24 1.50 -14.24
N THR A 37 4.54 0.43 -14.55
CA THR A 37 3.53 -0.16 -13.65
C THR A 37 4.18 -0.60 -12.34
N ARG A 38 5.32 -1.31 -12.42
CA ARG A 38 6.09 -1.73 -11.24
C ARG A 38 6.58 -0.54 -10.42
N ALA A 39 7.18 0.47 -11.05
CA ALA A 39 7.64 1.68 -10.36
C ALA A 39 6.49 2.40 -9.63
N LEU A 40 5.31 2.49 -10.25
CA LEU A 40 4.14 3.08 -9.63
C LEU A 40 3.62 2.25 -8.44
N MET A 41 3.60 0.92 -8.58
CA MET A 41 3.22 0.02 -7.49
C MET A 41 4.18 0.12 -6.31
N ASP A 42 5.50 0.11 -6.55
CA ASP A 42 6.52 0.22 -5.50
C ASP A 42 6.44 1.56 -4.76
N HIS A 43 6.19 2.66 -5.48
CA HIS A 43 5.98 3.97 -4.88
C HIS A 43 4.74 3.97 -3.96
N LYS A 44 3.61 3.44 -4.45
CA LYS A 44 2.38 3.34 -3.65
C LYS A 44 2.51 2.39 -2.47
N GLN A 45 3.25 1.29 -2.62
CA GLN A 45 3.57 0.41 -1.51
C GLN A 45 4.41 1.13 -0.46
N SER A 46 5.41 1.91 -0.87
CA SER A 46 6.26 2.69 0.04
C SER A 46 5.46 3.75 0.81
N GLU A 47 4.55 4.47 0.12
CA GLU A 47 3.60 5.38 0.77
C GLU A 47 2.77 4.64 1.84
N MET A 48 2.14 3.51 1.49
CA MET A 48 1.34 2.73 2.43
C MET A 48 2.14 2.20 3.60
N MET A 49 3.38 1.75 3.37
CA MET A 49 4.27 1.29 4.44
C MET A 49 4.66 2.44 5.37
N ALA A 50 4.94 3.64 4.84
CA ALA A 50 5.19 4.81 5.66
C ALA A 50 3.99 5.16 6.56
N PHE A 51 2.76 5.06 6.02
CA PHE A 51 1.55 5.25 6.82
C PHE A 51 1.32 4.13 7.84
N ALA A 52 1.53 2.86 7.46
CA ALA A 52 1.30 1.71 8.35
C ALA A 52 2.36 1.60 9.46
N LEU A 53 3.60 2.03 9.20
CA LEU A 53 4.66 2.10 10.21
C LEU A 53 4.52 3.31 11.13
N ASN A 54 3.77 4.33 10.72
CA ASN A 54 3.28 5.39 11.60
C ASN A 54 2.03 4.93 12.37
N ASP A 55 2.13 3.74 12.96
CA ASP A 55 1.20 3.30 14.00
C ASP A 55 1.33 4.28 15.16
N PRO A 56 0.25 4.96 15.62
CA PRO A 56 0.32 5.92 16.73
C PRO A 56 0.95 5.33 18.00
N SER A 57 0.97 4.00 18.12
CA SER A 57 1.63 3.30 19.23
C SER A 57 3.17 3.27 19.16
N LYS A 58 3.80 3.53 18.00
CA LYS A 58 5.27 3.51 17.81
C LYS A 58 5.89 4.90 17.68
N MET A 59 5.09 5.96 17.77
CA MET A 59 5.60 7.32 17.83
C MET A 59 6.39 7.49 19.15
N PRO A 60 7.68 7.86 19.12
CA PRO A 60 8.43 8.11 20.35
C PRO A 60 7.69 9.17 21.16
N LYS A 61 7.58 8.95 22.47
CA LYS A 61 6.92 9.90 23.37
C LYS A 61 7.62 11.26 23.26
N LEU A 62 6.89 12.37 23.43
CA LEU A 62 7.47 13.73 23.32
C LEU A 62 8.74 13.90 24.18
N GLU A 63 8.78 13.22 25.32
CA GLU A 63 9.91 13.21 26.27
C GLU A 63 11.17 12.50 25.74
N GLU A 64 11.02 11.57 24.79
CA GLU A 64 12.13 10.86 24.12
C GLU A 64 12.60 11.61 22.86
N ALA A 65 11.66 12.20 22.13
CA ALA A 65 11.97 13.01 20.95
C ALA A 65 12.65 14.34 21.30
N TYR A 66 12.37 14.89 22.48
CA TYR A 66 12.89 16.19 22.92
C TYR A 66 13.44 16.12 24.36
N PRO A 67 14.72 15.76 24.53
CA PRO A 67 15.35 15.60 25.84
C PRO A 67 15.37 16.88 26.69
N PHE A 68 15.19 18.06 26.10
CA PHE A 68 15.14 19.34 26.81
C PHE A 68 13.81 19.59 27.56
N LEU A 69 12.80 18.75 27.36
CA LEU A 69 11.51 18.85 28.07
C LEU A 69 11.52 18.11 29.42
N LYS A 70 12.55 17.30 29.72
CA LYS A 70 12.64 16.51 30.96
C LYS A 70 12.83 17.35 32.23
N ASP A 71 13.37 18.56 32.10
CA ASP A 71 13.70 19.42 33.25
C ASP A 71 12.57 20.38 33.65
N SER A 72 11.46 20.43 32.88
CA SER A 72 10.26 21.17 33.25
C SER A 72 9.22 20.23 33.87
N SER A 73 8.89 20.47 35.12
CA SER A 73 7.87 19.79 35.93
C SER A 73 6.47 19.73 35.26
N PRO A 74 5.55 18.87 35.76
CA PRO A 74 4.50 18.25 34.95
C PRO A 74 3.40 19.25 34.60
N THR A 75 3.31 19.60 33.32
CA THR A 75 2.12 20.24 32.74
C THR A 75 0.96 19.25 32.76
N PRO A 76 -0.27 19.68 33.13
CA PRO A 76 -1.42 18.80 33.22
C PRO A 76 -1.70 18.19 31.85
N LYS A 77 -1.90 16.86 31.82
CA LYS A 77 -2.33 16.13 30.63
C LYS A 77 -3.50 16.89 29.99
N PRO A 78 -3.45 17.24 28.71
CA PRO A 78 -4.65 17.70 28.02
C PRO A 78 -5.66 16.57 28.17
N VAL A 79 -6.83 16.86 28.72
CA VAL A 79 -7.95 15.93 28.72
C VAL A 79 -8.20 15.63 27.24
N GLU A 80 -7.80 14.44 26.78
CA GLU A 80 -8.07 13.95 25.44
C GLU A 80 -9.57 14.06 25.24
N GLN A 81 -9.99 15.06 24.46
CA GLN A 81 -11.35 15.11 23.93
C GLN A 81 -11.48 13.83 23.12
N VAL A 82 -12.24 12.87 23.65
CA VAL A 82 -12.52 11.59 23.00
C VAL A 82 -12.97 11.91 21.58
N GLN A 83 -12.12 11.60 20.62
CA GLN A 83 -12.27 12.06 19.25
C GLN A 83 -13.49 11.35 18.67
N GLU A 84 -14.50 12.10 18.18
CA GLU A 84 -15.83 11.57 17.82
C GLU A 84 -15.77 10.34 16.91
N TRP A 85 -14.79 10.27 15.99
CA TRP A 85 -14.60 9.12 15.10
C TRP A 85 -14.27 7.80 15.83
N GLN A 86 -13.64 7.85 17.00
CA GLN A 86 -13.33 6.67 17.80
C GLN A 86 -14.59 6.08 18.43
N GLN A 87 -15.57 6.94 18.77
CA GLN A 87 -16.86 6.51 19.28
C GLN A 87 -17.67 5.85 18.16
N ASP A 88 -17.72 6.48 16.98
CA ASP A 88 -18.38 5.90 15.81
C ASP A 88 -17.82 4.52 15.45
N GLN A 89 -16.50 4.35 15.49
CA GLN A 89 -15.85 3.07 15.21
C GLN A 89 -16.25 1.97 16.22
N LEU A 90 -16.35 2.31 17.50
CA LEU A 90 -16.83 1.37 18.52
C LEU A 90 -18.29 0.99 18.29
N GLU A 91 -19.14 1.96 17.95
CA GLU A 91 -20.54 1.69 17.63
C GLU A 91 -20.69 0.76 16.43
N PHE A 92 -19.94 0.98 15.35
CA PHE A 92 -19.93 0.09 14.19
C PHE A 92 -19.55 -1.35 14.54
N ILE A 93 -18.51 -1.54 15.36
CA ILE A 93 -18.06 -2.87 15.80
C ILE A 93 -19.17 -3.56 16.61
N THR A 94 -19.82 -2.84 17.53
CA THR A 94 -20.90 -3.41 18.35
C THR A 94 -22.11 -3.83 17.50
N GLN A 95 -22.49 -3.03 16.51
CA GLN A 95 -23.59 -3.35 15.61
C GLN A 95 -23.26 -4.55 14.70
N ALA A 96 -22.04 -4.60 14.16
CA ALA A 96 -21.58 -5.73 13.36
C ALA A 96 -21.59 -7.05 14.16
N ASN A 97 -21.19 -7.00 15.44
CA ASN A 97 -21.21 -8.17 16.32
C ASN A 97 -22.64 -8.64 16.61
N LYS A 98 -23.59 -7.72 16.82
CA LYS A 98 -25.02 -8.05 16.97
C LYS A 98 -25.58 -8.75 15.73
N ILE A 99 -25.26 -8.26 14.53
CA ILE A 99 -25.70 -8.88 13.26
C ILE A 99 -25.10 -10.28 13.10
N LYS A 100 -23.82 -10.46 13.42
CA LYS A 100 -23.15 -11.78 13.38
C LYS A 100 -23.83 -12.78 14.33
N ALA A 101 -24.09 -12.38 15.57
CA ALA A 101 -24.77 -13.20 16.55
C ALA A 101 -26.20 -13.59 16.09
N ALA A 102 -26.96 -12.63 15.56
CA ALA A 102 -28.29 -12.89 15.02
C ALA A 102 -28.28 -13.85 13.81
N ARG A 103 -27.28 -13.76 12.93
CA ARG A 103 -27.11 -14.70 11.81
C ARG A 103 -26.77 -16.11 12.30
N GLN A 104 -25.92 -16.23 13.33
CA GLN A 104 -25.57 -17.52 13.91
C GLN A 104 -26.79 -18.20 14.56
N ALA A 105 -27.60 -17.45 15.31
CA ALA A 105 -28.82 -17.95 15.93
C ALA A 105 -29.92 -18.34 14.93
N LYS A 106 -29.91 -17.81 13.70
CA LYS A 106 -30.85 -18.18 12.63
C LYS A 106 -30.42 -19.41 11.84
N ASN A 107 -29.13 -19.76 11.88
CA ASN A 107 -28.54 -20.90 11.18
C ASN A 107 -28.44 -22.16 12.07
N THR A 108 -28.81 -22.07 13.34
CA THR A 108 -29.04 -23.17 14.28
C THR A 108 -30.52 -23.47 14.38
#